data_AF-A0A2H9NTF3-F1
#
_entry.id   AF-A0A2H9NTF3-F1
#
_cell.length_a   1.000
_cell.length_b   1.000
_cell.length_c   1.000
_cell.angle_alpha   90.00
_cell.angle_beta   90.00
_cell.angle_gamma   90.00
#
_symmetry.space_group_name_H-M   'P 1'
#
loop_
_entity.id
_entity.type
_entity.pdbx_description
1 polymer ?
#
loop_
_entity_poly.entity_id
_entity_poly.type
_entity_poly.pdbx_seq_one_letter_code
_entity_poly.pdbx_strand_id
1 'polypeptide(L)' 'MLDIKLIREDSKTVRENLEKRQNPELIKRLDYVIKFDKAWRDVFQELNSSRKRKNEINLEIAKMKKEGQD' A
#
# COMPACT_ATOMS: atom_id res chain seq x y z
N MET A 1 -9.25 -16.05 -8.92
CA MET A 1 -8.82 -14.99 -7.98
C MET A 1 -9.06 -13.66 -8.67
N LEU A 2 -9.79 -12.71 -8.07
CA LEU A 2 -10.01 -11.39 -8.66
C LEU A 2 -8.72 -10.57 -8.56
N ASP A 3 -8.41 -9.79 -9.60
CA ASP A 3 -7.24 -8.90 -9.57
C ASP A 3 -7.51 -7.74 -8.60
N ILE A 4 -6.57 -7.52 -7.68
CA ILE A 4 -6.63 -6.41 -6.73
C ILE A 4 -6.54 -5.06 -7.44
N LYS A 5 -5.89 -4.99 -8.61
CA LYS A 5 -5.83 -3.76 -9.41
C LYS A 5 -7.21 -3.35 -9.91
N LEU A 6 -8.00 -4.31 -10.39
CA LEU A 6 -9.37 -4.07 -10.83
C LEU A 6 -10.25 -3.53 -9.70
N ILE A 7 -10.07 -4.05 -8.48
CA ILE A 7 -10.80 -3.57 -7.30
C ILE A 7 -10.40 -2.13 -6.94
N ARG A 8 -9.14 -1.76 -7.16
CA ARG A 8 -8.63 -0.40 -6.88
C ARG A 8 -9.09 0.61 -7.92
N GLU A 9 -9.09 0.24 -9.19
CA GLU A 9 -9.47 1.12 -10.31
C GLU A 9 -10.99 1.28 -10.38
N ASP A 10 -11.73 0.17 -10.35
CA ASP A 10 -13.17 0.14 -10.64
C ASP A 10 -13.98 -0.60 -9.56
N SER A 11 -13.79 -0.22 -8.29
CA SER A 11 -14.53 -0.79 -7.15
C SER A 11 -16.06 -0.77 -7.32
N LYS A 12 -16.62 0.24 -8.00
CA LYS A 12 -18.06 0.38 -8.26
C LYS A 12 -18.57 -0.71 -9.20
N THR A 13 -17.89 -0.93 -10.33
CA THR A 13 -18.23 -1.95 -11.31
C THR A 13 -18.13 -3.35 -10.72
N VAL A 14 -17.14 -3.59 -9.85
CA VAL A 14 -17.02 -4.85 -9.11
C VAL A 14 -18.19 -5.02 -8.15
N ARG A 15 -18.58 -3.97 -7.42
CA ARG A 15 -19.71 -3.99 -6.49
C ARG A 15 -21.04 -4.30 -7.20
N GLU A 16 -21.34 -3.62 -8.30
CA GLU A 16 -22.56 -3.86 -9.09
C GLU A 16 -22.63 -5.29 -9.63
N ASN A 17 -21.49 -5.85 -10.07
CA ASN A 17 -21.42 -7.24 -10.51
C ASN A 17 -21.59 -8.25 -9.38
N LEU A 18 -21.16 -7.91 -8.15
CA LEU A 18 -21.37 -8.75 -6.97
C LEU A 18 -22.82 -8.65 -6.45
N GLU A 19 -23.45 -7.48 -6.54
CA GLU A 19 -24.86 -7.27 -6.19
C GLU A 19 -25.79 -8.09 -7.11
N LYS A 20 -25.49 -8.17 -8.41
CA LYS A 20 -26.21 -9.06 -9.36
C LYS A 20 -26.16 -10.53 -8.99
N ARG A 21 -25.12 -10.96 -8.24
CA ARG A 21 -24.95 -12.34 -7.77
C ARG A 21 -25.69 -12.62 -6.45
N GLN A 22 -26.36 -11.62 -5.88
CA GLN A 22 -27.17 -11.70 -4.65
C GLN A 22 -26.46 -12.35 -3.45
N ASN A 23 -25.13 -12.20 -3.37
CA ASN A 23 -24.35 -12.75 -2.26
C ASN A 23 -23.86 -11.62 -1.33
N PRO A 24 -24.53 -11.36 -0.21
CA PRO A 24 -24.18 -10.28 0.71
C PRO A 24 -22.83 -10.48 1.39
N GLU A 25 -22.32 -11.72 1.48
CA GLU A 25 -21.02 -12.00 2.07
C GLU A 25 -19.88 -11.49 1.17
N LEU A 26 -20.05 -11.57 -0.15
CA LEU A 26 -19.04 -11.08 -1.11
C LEU A 26 -18.93 -9.55 -1.07
N ILE A 27 -20.04 -8.84 -0.85
CA ILE A 27 -20.04 -7.38 -0.71
C ILE A 27 -19.26 -6.97 0.55
N LYS A 28 -19.52 -7.63 1.68
CA LYS A 28 -18.75 -7.39 2.92
C LYS A 28 -17.26 -7.66 2.70
N ARG A 29 -16.90 -8.75 2.02
CA ARG A 29 -15.51 -9.08 1.68
C ARG A 29 -14.86 -8.01 0.81
N LEU A 30 -15.59 -7.44 -0.15
CA LEU A 30 -15.09 -6.34 -0.99
C LEU A 30 -14.73 -5.12 -0.12
N ASP A 31 -15.62 -4.73 0.80
CA ASP A 31 -15.37 -3.60 1.70
C ASP A 31 -14.14 -3.85 2.61
N TYR A 32 -13.98 -5.08 3.12
CA TYR A 32 -12.78 -5.45 3.88
C TYR A 32 -11.51 -5.37 3.04
N VAL A 33 -11.53 -5.88 1.80
CA VAL A 33 -10.39 -5.84 0.89
C VAL A 33 -9.99 -4.39 0.63
N ILE A 34 -10.95 -3.50 0.34
CA ILE A 34 -10.67 -2.07 0.10
C ILE A 34 -10.04 -1.43 1.35
N LYS A 35 -10.57 -1.73 2.54
CA LYS A 35 -10.06 -1.19 3.80
C LYS A 35 -8.62 -1.65 4.08
N PHE A 36 -8.37 -2.95 4.00
CA PHE A 36 -7.05 -3.50 4.29
C PHE A 36 -6.03 -3.17 3.21
N ASP A 37 -6.44 -3.08 1.94
CA ASP A 37 -5.58 -2.64 0.85
C ASP A 37 -5.08 -1.21 1.08
N LYS A 38 -5.98 -0.30 1.48
CA LYS A 38 -5.61 1.07 1.80
C LYS A 38 -4.60 1.13 2.95
N ALA A 39 -4.93 0.49 4.07
CA ALA A 39 -4.04 0.46 5.24
C ALA A 39 -2.66 -0.14 4.92
N TRP A 40 -2.64 -1.21 4.12
CA TRP A 40 -1.39 -1.83 3.67
C TRP A 40 -0.55 -0.86 2.82
N ARG A 41 -1.16 -0.12 1.89
CA ARG A 41 -0.45 0.86 1.05
C ARG A 41 0.11 2.02 1.87
N ASP A 42 -0.65 2.52 2.83
CA ASP A 42 -0.22 3.61 3.70
C ASP A 42 1.03 3.19 4.50
N VAL A 43 0.98 2.03 5.17
CA VAL A 43 2.12 1.47 5.93
C VAL A 43 3.31 1.15 5.02
N PHE A 44 3.06 0.61 3.83
CA PHE A 44 4.13 0.31 2.87
C PHE A 44 4.84 1.58 2.39
N GLN A 45 4.10 2.66 2.17
CA GLN A 45 4.67 3.95 1.80
C GLN A 45 5.54 4.54 2.93
N GLU A 46 5.05 4.51 4.16
CA GLU A 46 5.80 4.95 5.35
C GLU A 46 7.08 4.13 5.58
N LEU A 47 7.01 2.82 5.36
CA LEU A 47 8.18 1.94 5.45
C LEU A 47 9.23 2.33 4.40
N ASN A 48 8.81 2.58 3.16
CA ASN A 48 9.74 2.93 2.09
C ASN A 48 10.34 4.32 2.29
N SER A 49 9.57 5.30 2.79
CA SER A 49 10.11 6.62 3.12
C SER A 49 11.15 6.54 4.24
N SER A 50 10.88 5.73 5.27
CA SER A 50 11.81 5.49 6.38
C SER A 50 13.10 4.82 5.91
N ARG A 51 12.99 3.83 5.01
CA ARG A 51 14.17 3.18 4.39
C ARG A 51 14.99 4.17 3.57
N LYS A 52 14.33 5.01 2.77
CA LYS A 52 15.00 6.05 1.98
C LYS A 52 15.76 7.02 2.90
N ARG A 53 15.09 7.52 3.95
CA ARG A 53 15.70 8.45 4.91
C ARG A 53 16.91 7.84 5.61
N LYS A 54 16.83 6.58 6.04
CA LYS A 54 17.96 5.87 6.64
C LYS A 54 19.15 5.79 5.68
N ASN A 55 18.91 5.49 4.40
CA ASN A 55 19.97 5.38 3.41
C ASN A 55 20.63 6.74 3.14
N GLU A 56 19.85 7.82 3.09
CA GLU A 56 20.37 9.19 2.96
C GLU A 56 21.28 9.54 4.15
N ILE A 57 20.81 9.31 5.37
CA ILE A 57 21.60 9.56 6.60
C ILE A 57 22.89 8.74 6.60
N ASN A 58 22.82 7.44 6.26
CA ASN A 58 24.01 6.60 6.19
C ASN A 58 25.04 7.12 5.17
N LEU A 59 24.55 7.65 4.04
CA LEU A 59 25.41 8.22 3.01
C LEU A 59 26.02 9.55 3.44
N GLU A 60 25.28 10.39 4.16
CA GLU A 60 25.79 11.62 4.80
C GLU A 60 26.87 11.29 5.84
N ILE A 61 26.63 10.32 6.73
CA ILE A 61 27.62 9.86 7.72
C ILE A 61 28.88 9.34 7.04
N ALA A 62 28.73 8.53 5.98
CA ALA A 62 29.89 8.01 5.24
C ALA A 62 30.71 9.13 4.58
N LYS A 63 30.06 10.21 4.10
CA LYS A 63 30.74 11.39 3.57
C LYS A 63 31.48 12.15 4.67
N MET A 64 30.84 12.45 5.80
CA MET A 64 31.45 13.14 6.94
C MET A 64 32.70 12.40 7.45
N LYS A 65 32.59 11.08 7.63
CA LYS A 65 33.73 10.22 8.01
C LYS A 65 34.87 10.27 7.01
N LYS A 66 34.57 10.33 5.71
CA LYS A 66 35.58 10.46 4.65
C LYS A 66 36.25 11.83 4.67
N GLU A 67 35.52 12.87 5.05
CA GLU A 67 36.00 14.25 5.19
C GLU A 67 36.72 14.51 6.53
N GLY A 68 36.84 13.49 7.41
CA GLY A 68 37.55 13.59 8.69
C GLY A 68 36.77 14.34 9.77
N GLN A 69 35.46 14.51 9.59
CA GLN A 69 34.54 15.01 10.62
C GLN A 69 33.96 13.78 11.32
N ASP A 70 34.44 13.51 12.54
CA ASP A 70 34.05 12.36 13.38
C ASP A 70 32.61 12.44 13.90
#